data_AF-A0A2U8WPK3-F1
#
_entry.id   AF-A0A2U8WPK3-F1
#
_cell.length_a   1.000
_cell.length_b   1.000
_cell.length_c   1.000
_cell.angle_alpha   90.00
_cell.angle_beta   90.00
_cell.angle_gamma   90.00
#
_symmetry.space_group_name_H-M   'P 1'
#
loop_
_entity.id
_entity.type
_entity.pdbx_description
1 polymer ?
#
loop_
_entity_poly.entity_id
_entity_poly.type
_entity_poly.pdbx_seq_one_letter_code
_entity_poly.pdbx_strand_id
1 'polypeptide(L)'
;MADFLSQVTDWVRETEGRIKAAFQESAQRVIEDMQRRVPVDTGFLRASLQVSNTVPVPADRSANEGTAYTYNPNAAALVIAGAKIGSTLYASYTAVYAARVNYGFVGTDALGRTYNQQGRHFIELALQRWPQIVDEVCRDLQSHVTGSR
;
A
#
# COMPACT_ATOMS: atom_id res chain seq x y z
N MET A 1 -25.93 23.59 -28.43
CA MET A 1 -24.45 23.56 -28.56
C MET A 1 -23.89 23.81 -27.17
N ALA A 2 -23.10 22.89 -26.62
CA ALA A 2 -22.35 23.18 -25.40
C ALA A 2 -21.31 24.26 -25.73
N ASP A 3 -21.31 25.35 -24.97
CA ASP A 3 -20.31 26.42 -25.11
C ASP A 3 -18.90 25.86 -24.89
N PHE A 4 -17.91 26.40 -25.60
CA PHE A 4 -16.52 25.92 -25.55
C PHE A 4 -15.98 25.92 -24.11
N LEU A 5 -16.35 26.93 -23.31
CA LEU A 5 -15.98 27.02 -21.89
C LEU A 5 -16.46 25.81 -21.08
N SER A 6 -17.68 25.30 -21.36
CA SER A 6 -18.22 24.11 -20.70
C SER A 6 -17.37 22.88 -21.04
N GLN A 7 -17.01 22.70 -22.31
CA GLN A 7 -16.22 21.56 -22.76
C GLN A 7 -14.82 21.55 -22.13
N VAL A 8 -14.16 22.72 -22.05
CA VAL A 8 -12.86 22.84 -21.38
C VAL A 8 -12.99 22.56 -19.88
N THR A 9 -14.05 23.06 -19.23
CA THR A 9 -14.29 22.81 -17.80
C THR A 9 -14.50 21.33 -17.50
N ASP A 10 -15.27 20.64 -18.33
CA ASP A 10 -15.53 19.20 -18.19
C ASP A 10 -14.24 18.40 -18.43
N TRP A 11 -13.45 18.76 -19.44
CA TRP A 11 -12.15 18.15 -19.70
C TRP A 11 -11.16 18.29 -18.53
N VAL A 12 -11.10 19.47 -17.89
CA VAL A 12 -10.25 19.69 -16.71
C VAL A 12 -10.69 18.79 -15.55
N ARG A 13 -12.00 18.75 -15.24
CA ARG A 13 -12.54 17.91 -14.17
C ARG A 13 -12.28 16.43 -14.41
N GLU A 14 -12.47 15.96 -15.64
CA GLU A 14 -12.16 14.58 -16.01
C GLU A 14 -10.67 14.27 -15.83
N THR A 15 -9.79 15.18 -16.23
CA THR A 15 -8.35 15.00 -16.12
C THR A 15 -7.92 14.92 -14.65
N GLU A 16 -8.41 15.82 -13.80
CA GLU A 16 -8.16 15.76 -12.35
C GLU A 16 -8.67 14.46 -11.73
N GLY A 17 -9.88 14.04 -12.10
CA GLY A 17 -10.48 12.79 -11.63
C GLY A 17 -9.63 11.57 -12.02
N ARG A 18 -9.13 11.51 -13.26
CA ARG A 18 -8.30 10.41 -13.74
C ARG A 18 -6.93 10.35 -13.09
N ILE A 19 -6.28 11.51 -12.89
CA ILE A 19 -5.00 11.58 -12.16
C ILE A 19 -5.20 11.09 -10.71
N LYS A 20 -6.30 11.49 -10.06
CA LYS A 20 -6.64 11.03 -8.71
C LYS A 20 -6.83 9.52 -8.67
N ALA A 21 -7.62 8.98 -9.61
CA ALA A 21 -7.87 7.55 -9.70
C ALA A 21 -6.56 6.77 -9.91
N ALA A 22 -5.71 7.20 -10.84
CA ALA A 22 -4.42 6.56 -11.10
C ALA A 22 -3.52 6.52 -9.85
N PHE A 23 -3.45 7.62 -9.11
CA PHE A 23 -2.69 7.70 -7.87
C PHE A 23 -3.23 6.74 -6.79
N GLN A 24 -4.54 6.79 -6.53
CA GLN A 24 -5.18 6.01 -5.48
C GLN A 24 -5.15 4.52 -5.78
N GLU A 25 -5.45 4.13 -7.02
CA GLU A 25 -5.49 2.73 -7.43
C GLU A 25 -4.08 2.12 -7.50
N SER A 26 -3.08 2.88 -7.95
CA SER A 26 -1.68 2.41 -7.92
C SER A 26 -1.20 2.18 -6.48
N ALA A 27 -1.53 3.09 -5.56
CA ALA A 27 -1.21 2.93 -4.13
C ALA A 27 -1.90 1.71 -3.51
N GLN A 28 -3.17 1.46 -3.86
CA GLN A 28 -3.90 0.28 -3.43
C GLN A 28 -3.25 -1.00 -3.95
N ARG A 29 -2.94 -1.08 -5.25
CA ARG A 29 -2.37 -2.29 -5.87
C ARG A 29 -0.98 -2.62 -5.34
N VAL A 30 -0.11 -1.63 -5.07
CA VAL A 30 1.20 -1.91 -4.47
C VAL A 30 1.08 -2.43 -3.04
N ILE A 31 0.15 -1.89 -2.25
CA ILE A 31 -0.15 -2.39 -0.90
C ILE A 31 -0.67 -3.83 -0.96
N GLU A 32 -1.55 -4.15 -1.91
CA GLU A 32 -2.01 -5.52 -2.11
C GLU A 32 -0.88 -6.48 -2.49
N ASP A 33 0.04 -6.05 -3.37
CA ASP A 33 1.21 -6.85 -3.73
C ASP A 33 2.13 -7.10 -2.52
N MET A 34 2.35 -6.07 -1.68
CA MET A 34 3.04 -6.23 -0.39
C MET A 34 2.33 -7.28 0.48
N GLN A 35 1.02 -7.15 0.66
CA GLN A 35 0.21 -8.03 1.51
C GLN A 35 0.21 -9.50 1.04
N ARG A 36 0.24 -9.74 -0.28
CA ARG A 36 0.39 -11.10 -0.86
C ARG A 36 1.73 -11.73 -0.53
N ARG A 37 2.80 -10.94 -0.46
CA ARG A 37 4.18 -11.42 -0.19
C ARG A 37 4.52 -11.54 1.29
N VAL A 38 3.78 -10.86 2.16
CA VAL A 38 3.99 -10.94 3.61
C VAL A 38 3.80 -12.38 4.09
N PRO A 39 4.78 -12.95 4.82
CA PRO A 39 4.65 -14.28 5.39
C PRO A 39 3.54 -14.31 6.45
N VAL A 40 2.78 -15.40 6.48
CA VAL A 40 1.66 -15.60 7.43
C VAL A 40 2.00 -16.75 8.33
N ASP A 41 2.16 -16.44 9.60
CA ASP A 41 2.18 -17.43 10.68
C ASP A 41 0.89 -17.26 11.50
N THR A 42 0.86 -16.30 12.43
CA THR A 42 -0.35 -15.93 13.19
C THR A 42 -1.26 -14.90 12.48
N GLY A 43 -0.83 -14.41 11.31
CA GLY A 43 -1.45 -13.26 10.63
C GLY A 43 -1.11 -11.88 11.21
N PHE A 44 -0.43 -11.81 12.36
CA PHE A 44 -0.15 -10.53 13.04
C PHE A 44 0.65 -9.55 12.18
N LEU A 45 1.75 -10.00 11.58
CA LEU A 45 2.58 -9.15 10.71
C LEU A 45 1.74 -8.53 9.58
N ARG A 46 0.91 -9.36 8.93
CA ARG A 46 0.02 -8.93 7.85
C ARG A 46 -1.00 -7.90 8.33
N ALA A 47 -1.66 -8.19 9.45
CA ALA A 47 -2.62 -7.30 10.09
C ALA A 47 -2.01 -6.04 10.73
N SER A 48 -0.68 -5.98 10.86
CA SER A 48 0.02 -4.82 11.43
C SER A 48 0.21 -3.67 10.43
N LEU A 49 -0.15 -3.84 9.15
CA LEU A 49 -0.09 -2.75 8.18
C LEU A 49 -1.05 -1.63 8.59
N GLN A 50 -0.52 -0.42 8.71
CA GLN A 50 -1.29 0.81 8.85
C GLN A 50 -0.95 1.77 7.71
N VAL A 51 -1.97 2.41 7.15
CA VAL A 51 -1.82 3.44 6.13
C VAL A 51 -2.14 4.79 6.77
N SER A 52 -1.31 5.79 6.51
CA SER A 52 -1.44 7.15 7.02
C SER A 52 -1.14 8.16 5.92
N ASN A 53 -1.77 9.33 5.98
CA ASN A 53 -1.56 10.45 5.04
C ASN A 53 -0.83 11.64 5.67
N THR A 54 -0.30 11.49 6.90
CA THR A 54 0.39 12.55 7.63
C THR A 54 1.81 12.15 8.00
N VAL A 55 1.97 11.05 8.73
CA VAL A 55 3.25 10.54 9.23
C VAL A 55 3.30 9.01 9.21
N PRO A 56 4.50 8.40 9.11
CA PRO A 56 4.67 6.96 9.34
C PRO A 56 4.18 6.54 10.72
N VAL A 57 3.62 5.33 10.82
CA VAL A 57 3.21 4.76 12.10
C VAL A 57 4.36 3.93 12.66
N PRO A 58 4.78 4.13 13.92
CA PRO A 58 5.92 3.41 14.50
C PRO A 58 5.67 1.90 14.59
N ALA A 59 6.77 1.13 14.59
CA ALA A 59 6.76 -0.32 14.74
C ALA A 59 6.93 -0.71 16.22
N ASP A 60 5.88 -0.50 17.02
CA ASP A 60 5.87 -0.71 18.48
C ASP A 60 4.87 -1.78 18.95
N ARG A 61 4.10 -2.38 18.04
CA ARG A 61 3.07 -3.38 18.39
C ARG A 61 3.65 -4.78 18.52
N SER A 62 3.25 -5.45 19.58
CA SER A 62 3.55 -6.87 19.84
C SER A 62 2.29 -7.72 19.67
N ALA A 63 2.48 -8.98 19.26
CA ALA A 63 1.39 -9.95 19.18
C ALA A 63 1.05 -10.46 20.59
N ASN A 64 -0.24 -10.65 20.85
CA ASN A 64 -0.72 -11.37 22.02
C ASN A 64 -0.75 -12.86 21.67
N GLU A 65 -0.21 -13.69 22.57
CA GLU A 65 -0.24 -15.14 22.39
C GLU A 65 -1.68 -15.66 22.27
N GLY A 66 -1.89 -16.64 21.39
CA GLY A 66 -3.20 -17.24 21.14
C GLY A 66 -4.22 -16.36 20.39
N THR A 67 -3.84 -15.14 19.99
CA THR A 67 -4.74 -14.24 19.25
C THR A 67 -4.57 -14.43 17.74
N ALA A 68 -5.68 -14.70 17.04
CA ALA A 68 -5.72 -14.67 15.58
C ALA A 68 -5.89 -13.23 15.08
N TYR A 69 -5.08 -12.84 14.09
CA TYR A 69 -5.12 -11.50 13.53
C TYR A 69 -5.53 -11.53 12.06
N THR A 70 -6.53 -10.71 11.72
CA THR A 70 -7.03 -10.59 10.35
C THR A 70 -6.68 -9.22 9.79
N TYR A 71 -6.09 -9.20 8.59
CA TYR A 71 -5.85 -7.96 7.86
C TYR A 71 -7.17 -7.36 7.39
N ASN A 72 -7.36 -6.06 7.64
CA ASN A 72 -8.53 -5.31 7.18
C ASN A 72 -8.14 -4.43 5.97
N PRO A 73 -8.41 -4.87 4.73
CA PRO A 73 -8.10 -4.08 3.53
C PRO A 73 -8.88 -2.77 3.47
N ASN A 74 -10.08 -2.71 4.06
CA ASN A 74 -10.95 -1.54 3.99
C ASN A 74 -10.36 -0.34 4.76
N ALA A 75 -9.60 -0.59 5.83
CA ALA A 75 -8.94 0.49 6.59
C ALA A 75 -7.88 1.20 5.74
N ALA A 76 -7.08 0.44 4.98
CA ALA A 76 -6.12 1.00 4.04
C ALA A 76 -6.82 1.75 2.90
N ALA A 77 -7.82 1.11 2.28
CA ALA A 77 -8.58 1.69 1.19
C ALA A 77 -9.24 3.02 1.57
N LEU A 78 -9.76 3.16 2.79
CA LEU A 78 -10.39 4.40 3.26
C LEU A 78 -9.38 5.55 3.36
N VAL A 79 -8.18 5.31 3.87
CA VAL A 79 -7.13 6.34 3.96
C VAL A 79 -6.67 6.75 2.56
N ILE A 80 -6.50 5.79 1.65
CA ILE A 80 -6.12 6.03 0.25
C ILE A 80 -7.21 6.83 -0.48
N ALA A 81 -8.48 6.49 -0.28
CA ALA A 81 -9.62 7.20 -0.88
C ALA A 81 -9.70 8.67 -0.43
N GLY A 82 -9.32 8.95 0.82
CA GLY A 82 -9.19 10.31 1.36
C GLY A 82 -7.93 11.06 0.95
N ALA A 83 -6.97 10.40 0.29
CA ALA A 83 -5.71 11.01 -0.10
C ALA A 83 -5.90 12.04 -1.22
N LYS A 84 -5.18 13.17 -1.11
CA LYS A 84 -5.14 14.20 -2.14
C LYS A 84 -4.05 13.87 -3.17
N ILE A 85 -4.26 14.28 -4.42
CA ILE A 85 -3.18 14.22 -5.42
C ILE A 85 -1.98 15.01 -4.88
N GLY A 86 -0.78 14.44 -5.00
CA GLY A 86 0.47 15.04 -4.54
C GLY A 86 0.72 14.91 -3.03
N SER A 87 -0.20 14.34 -2.25
CA SER A 87 0.06 13.99 -0.85
C SER A 87 0.93 12.73 -0.75
N THR A 88 1.71 12.64 0.34
CA THR A 88 2.48 11.44 0.66
C THR A 88 1.64 10.46 1.45
N LEU A 89 1.57 9.21 0.97
CA LEU A 89 1.00 8.09 1.71
C LEU A 89 2.10 7.28 2.38
N TYR A 90 1.88 6.93 3.64
CA TYR A 90 2.77 6.09 4.43
C TYR A 90 2.09 4.76 4.70
N ALA A 91 2.66 3.68 4.17
CA ALA A 91 2.24 2.31 4.47
C ALA A 91 3.28 1.67 5.41
N SER A 92 2.94 1.53 6.69
CA SER A 92 3.87 1.12 7.75
C SER A 92 3.47 -0.22 8.35
N TYR A 93 4.40 -1.16 8.46
CA TYR A 93 4.21 -2.36 9.27
C TYR A 93 4.52 -2.05 10.73
N THR A 94 3.52 -2.15 11.59
CA THR A 94 3.61 -1.72 12.99
C THR A 94 4.08 -2.81 13.95
N ALA A 95 4.27 -4.05 13.47
CA ALA A 95 4.84 -5.11 14.28
C ALA A 95 6.32 -4.85 14.61
N VAL A 96 6.71 -4.94 15.89
CA VAL A 96 8.09 -4.68 16.36
C VAL A 96 9.17 -5.48 15.62
N TYR A 97 8.81 -6.67 15.10
CA TYR A 97 9.73 -7.55 14.39
C TYR A 97 9.66 -7.42 12.86
N ALA A 98 8.85 -6.51 12.32
CA ALA A 98 8.61 -6.39 10.88
C ALA A 98 9.90 -6.14 10.09
N ALA A 99 10.75 -5.21 10.57
CA ALA A 99 12.03 -4.90 9.93
C ALA A 99 12.96 -6.12 9.88
N ARG A 100 13.04 -6.88 10.97
CA ARG A 100 13.81 -8.14 11.03
C ARG A 100 13.30 -9.17 10.01
N VAL A 101 11.99 -9.29 9.83
CA VAL A 101 11.43 -10.22 8.85
C VAL A 101 11.69 -9.74 7.42
N ASN A 102 11.60 -8.44 7.16
CA ASN A 102 11.84 -7.89 5.83
C ASN A 102 13.31 -7.96 5.42
N TYR A 103 14.20 -7.41 6.24
CA TYR A 103 15.63 -7.27 5.92
C TYR A 103 16.49 -8.46 6.34
N GLY A 104 15.97 -9.32 7.22
CA GLY A 104 16.75 -10.36 7.87
C GLY A 104 17.45 -9.84 9.11
N PHE A 105 18.03 -10.75 9.89
CA PHE A 105 18.80 -10.43 11.07
C PHE A 105 19.74 -11.57 11.42
N VAL A 106 21.01 -11.22 11.62
CA VAL A 106 22.03 -12.12 12.15
C VAL A 106 22.56 -11.47 13.42
N GLY A 107 22.42 -12.16 14.56
CA GLY A 107 22.88 -11.65 15.84
C GLY A 107 22.06 -12.15 17.02
N THR A 108 22.43 -11.69 18.20
CA THR A 108 21.76 -12.03 19.46
C THR A 108 20.89 -10.86 19.89
N ASP A 109 19.63 -11.11 20.23
CA ASP A 109 18.75 -10.08 20.74
C ASP A 109 18.99 -9.74 22.22
N ALA A 110 18.30 -8.74 22.75
CA ALA A 110 18.41 -8.32 24.15
C ALA A 110 18.01 -9.40 25.17
N LEU A 111 17.37 -10.50 24.72
CA LEU A 111 16.98 -11.64 25.54
C LEU A 111 17.97 -12.82 25.40
N GLY A 112 19.11 -12.63 24.72
CA GLY A 112 20.12 -13.65 24.53
C GLY A 112 19.80 -14.67 23.43
N ARG A 113 18.77 -14.45 22.63
CA ARG A 113 18.38 -15.38 21.55
C ARG A 113 19.18 -15.08 20.29
N THR A 114 19.87 -16.08 19.77
CA THR A 114 20.64 -15.95 18.52
C THR A 114 19.75 -16.25 17.31
N TYR A 115 19.82 -15.36 16.35
CA TYR A 115 19.10 -15.45 15.09
C TYR A 115 20.10 -15.53 13.93
N ASN A 116 19.75 -16.36 12.94
CA ASN A 116 20.33 -16.36 11.61
C ASN A 116 19.17 -16.40 10.62
N GLN A 117 18.48 -15.27 10.50
CA GLN A 117 17.25 -15.15 9.72
C GLN A 117 17.54 -14.40 8.41
N GLN A 118 17.25 -15.03 7.28
CA GLN A 118 17.26 -14.37 5.97
C GLN A 118 16.07 -13.41 5.82
N GLY A 119 16.32 -12.28 5.15
CA GLY A 119 15.30 -11.31 4.81
C GLY A 119 14.32 -11.85 3.78
N ARG A 120 13.03 -11.55 3.99
CA ARG A 120 11.98 -11.91 3.04
C ARG A 120 11.83 -10.88 1.91
N HIS A 121 12.31 -9.66 2.14
CA HIS A 121 12.30 -8.54 1.19
C HIS A 121 10.93 -8.31 0.51
N PHE A 122 9.84 -8.53 1.25
CA PHE A 122 8.49 -8.50 0.70
C PHE A 122 8.06 -7.08 0.33
N ILE A 123 8.65 -6.06 0.96
CA ILE A 123 8.43 -4.65 0.61
C ILE A 123 9.15 -4.34 -0.70
N GLU A 124 10.45 -4.65 -0.79
CA GLU A 124 11.27 -4.34 -1.97
C GLU A 124 10.75 -5.04 -3.22
N LEU A 125 10.35 -6.31 -3.10
CA LEU A 125 9.79 -7.08 -4.20
C LEU A 125 8.47 -6.50 -4.72
N ALA A 126 7.64 -5.93 -3.84
CA ALA A 126 6.42 -5.23 -4.25
C ALA A 126 6.73 -3.87 -4.89
N LEU A 127 7.68 -3.12 -4.32
CA LEU A 127 8.11 -1.83 -4.87
C LEU A 127 8.75 -1.96 -6.25
N GLN A 128 9.45 -3.05 -6.53
CA GLN A 128 9.99 -3.33 -7.87
C GLN A 128 8.88 -3.39 -8.94
N ARG A 129 7.65 -3.74 -8.57
CA ARG A 129 6.50 -3.76 -9.49
C ARG A 129 5.85 -2.39 -9.68
N TRP A 130 6.28 -1.35 -8.97
CA TRP A 130 5.63 -0.03 -9.04
C TRP A 130 5.46 0.50 -10.47
N PRO A 131 6.48 0.51 -11.36
CA PRO A 131 6.30 0.99 -12.72
C PRO A 131 5.27 0.19 -13.51
N GLN A 132 5.26 -1.13 -13.35
CA GLN A 132 4.30 -2.03 -13.99
C GLN A 132 2.87 -1.78 -13.47
N ILE A 133 2.70 -1.62 -12.15
CA ILE A 133 1.41 -1.36 -11.53
C ILE A 133 0.81 -0.05 -12.05
N VAL A 134 1.60 1.02 -12.12
CA VAL A 134 1.15 2.32 -12.63
C VAL A 134 0.73 2.22 -14.10
N ASP A 135 1.49 1.49 -14.91
CA ASP A 135 1.19 1.25 -16.32
C ASP A 135 -0.11 0.44 -16.50
N GLU A 136 -0.30 -0.63 -15.73
CA GLU A 136 -1.54 -1.42 -15.71
C GLU A 136 -2.75 -0.56 -15.31
N VAL A 137 -2.65 0.23 -14.24
CA VAL A 137 -3.73 1.13 -13.79
C VAL A 137 -4.07 2.16 -14.87
N CYS A 138 -3.07 2.78 -15.49
CA CYS A 138 -3.31 3.77 -16.55
C CYS A 138 -4.04 3.14 -17.75
N ARG A 139 -3.66 1.92 -18.14
CA ARG A 139 -4.35 1.17 -19.22
C ARG A 139 -5.79 0.84 -18.84
N ASP A 140 -6.02 0.36 -17.63
CA ASP A 140 -7.35 0.01 -17.16
C ASP A 140 -8.28 1.23 -17.15
N LEU A 141 -7.80 2.37 -16.64
CA LEU A 141 -8.53 3.63 -16.65
C LEU A 141 -8.81 4.15 -18.08
N GLN A 142 -7.88 3.96 -19.02
CA GLN A 142 -8.10 4.30 -20.42
C GLN A 142 -9.15 3.40 -21.08
N SER A 143 -9.15 2.11 -20.76
CA SER A 143 -10.11 1.15 -21.31
C SER A 143 -11.55 1.47 -20.90
N HIS A 144 -11.77 1.90 -19.64
CA HIS A 144 -13.08 2.32 -19.15
C HIS A 144 -13.66 3.51 -19.92
N VAL A 145 -12.80 4.43 -20.38
CA VAL A 145 -13.21 5.58 -21.20
C VAL A 145 -13.61 5.14 -22.61
N THR A 146 -12.91 4.16 -23.17
CA THR A 146 -13.12 3.72 -24.55
C THR A 146 -14.32 2.78 -24.69
N GLY A 147 -14.61 1.96 -23.66
CA GLY A 147 -15.77 1.07 -23.63
C GLY A 147 -17.08 1.73 -23.19
N SER A 148 -17.06 2.97 -22.69
CA SER A 148 -18.26 3.74 -22.31
C SER A 148 -18.80 4.64 -23.44
N ARG A 149 -18.34 4.43 -24.69
CA ARG A 149 -18.81 5.11 -25.91
C ARG A 149 -19.50 4.13 -26.83
#